data_AF-A0A1I1Y6P6-F1
#
_entry.id   AF-A0A1I1Y6P6-F1
#
_cell.length_a   1.000
_cell.length_b   1.000
_cell.length_c   1.000
_cell.angle_alpha   90.00
_cell.angle_beta   90.00
_cell.angle_gamma   90.00
#
_symmetry.space_group_name_H-M   'P 1'
#
loop_
_entity.id
_entity.type
_entity.pdbx_description
1 polymer ?
#
loop_
_entity_poly.entity_id
_entity_poly.type
_entity_poly.pdbx_seq_one_letter_code
_entity_poly.pdbx_strand_id
1 'polypeptide(L)'
;MREGLPPDLQARLAAFVAAKPAARPLVDQLTNRHAAATSPRERQAVEEQLRGLVAPDRTRLGLGVALALVFTGIVGAALWTQQRHEAALERSVPAVALVTRTEPGDCTLTMSRKRCLRLELEVHRDGAAPYTGSLTHNIDLERLSRVQPGSWLTIGVNPDDASELLFDERALAAAPPAPAR
;
A
#
# COMPACT_ATOMS: atom_id res chain seq x y z
N MET A 1 -51.66 15.29 -27.81
CA MET A 1 -50.33 15.72 -27.33
C MET A 1 -49.39 14.54 -27.46
N ARG A 2 -48.26 14.67 -28.16
CA ARG A 2 -47.21 13.63 -28.20
C ARG A 2 -46.43 13.74 -26.89
N GLU A 3 -46.59 12.77 -25.99
CA GLU A 3 -45.72 12.66 -24.81
C GLU A 3 -44.31 12.29 -25.27
N GLY A 4 -43.35 13.17 -24.98
CA GLY A 4 -41.93 12.93 -25.20
C GLY A 4 -41.33 12.05 -24.11
N LEU A 5 -40.06 11.65 -24.30
CA LEU A 5 -39.30 10.95 -23.26
C LEU A 5 -39.24 11.79 -21.98
N PRO A 6 -39.25 11.17 -20.79
CA PRO A 6 -39.06 11.87 -19.53
C PRO A 6 -37.77 12.73 -19.53
N PRO A 7 -37.81 13.95 -18.96
CA PRO A 7 -36.68 14.88 -19.02
C PRO A 7 -35.43 14.35 -18.31
N ASP A 8 -35.59 13.53 -17.27
CA ASP A 8 -34.50 12.87 -16.55
C ASP A 8 -33.79 11.83 -17.42
N LEU A 9 -34.55 11.06 -18.22
CA LEU A 9 -34.01 10.06 -19.13
C LEU A 9 -33.28 10.73 -20.31
N GLN A 10 -33.80 11.83 -20.82
CA GLN A 10 -33.12 12.62 -21.87
C GLN A 10 -31.76 13.15 -21.40
N ALA A 11 -31.70 13.73 -20.20
CA ALA A 11 -30.44 14.23 -19.63
C ALA A 11 -29.39 13.12 -19.44
N ARG A 12 -29.84 11.95 -18.96
CA ARG A 12 -28.99 10.77 -18.78
C ARG A 12 -28.48 10.21 -20.10
N LEU A 13 -29.33 10.10 -21.13
CA LEU A 13 -28.93 9.66 -22.46
C LEU A 13 -27.92 10.63 -23.10
N ALA A 14 -28.13 11.94 -22.95
CA ALA A 14 -27.19 12.95 -23.43
C ALA A 14 -25.81 12.80 -22.77
N ALA A 15 -25.76 12.61 -21.45
CA ALA A 15 -24.51 12.35 -20.72
C ALA A 15 -23.86 11.03 -21.15
N PHE A 16 -24.66 9.99 -21.39
CA PHE A 16 -24.18 8.69 -21.85
C PHE A 16 -23.57 8.75 -23.26
N VAL A 17 -24.22 9.45 -24.19
CA VAL A 17 -23.72 9.66 -25.56
C VAL A 17 -22.46 10.53 -25.55
N ALA A 18 -22.39 11.54 -24.68
CA ALA A 18 -21.18 12.35 -24.51
C ALA A 18 -20.00 11.49 -24.00
N ALA A 19 -20.25 10.57 -23.05
CA ALA A 19 -19.23 9.66 -22.53
C ALA A 19 -18.89 8.51 -23.51
N LYS A 20 -19.83 8.10 -24.37
CA LYS A 20 -19.68 7.00 -25.35
C LYS A 20 -20.28 7.40 -26.70
N PRO A 21 -19.54 8.17 -27.54
CA PRO A 21 -20.05 8.65 -28.82
C PRO A 21 -20.49 7.50 -29.76
N ALA A 22 -19.86 6.34 -29.66
CA ALA A 22 -20.19 5.15 -30.44
C ALA A 22 -21.61 4.60 -30.18
N ALA A 23 -22.24 4.95 -29.05
CA ALA A 23 -23.60 4.52 -28.73
C ALA A 23 -24.70 5.43 -29.33
N ARG A 24 -24.32 6.58 -29.90
CA ARG A 24 -25.25 7.54 -30.52
C ARG A 24 -26.22 6.94 -31.53
N PRO A 25 -25.81 6.12 -32.53
CA PRO A 25 -26.75 5.57 -33.51
C PRO A 25 -27.81 4.66 -32.87
N LEU A 26 -27.45 3.92 -31.82
CA LEU A 26 -28.38 3.05 -31.08
C LEU A 26 -29.40 3.88 -30.27
N VAL A 27 -28.93 4.94 -29.60
CA VAL A 27 -29.78 5.85 -28.83
C VAL A 27 -30.76 6.60 -29.75
N ASP A 28 -30.29 7.07 -30.91
CA ASP A 28 -31.12 7.75 -31.90
C ASP A 28 -32.18 6.80 -32.49
N GLN A 29 -31.80 5.54 -32.79
CA GLN A 29 -32.72 4.51 -33.27
C GLN A 29 -33.85 4.21 -32.26
N LEU A 30 -33.51 4.02 -30.99
CA LEU A 30 -34.50 3.75 -29.94
C LEU A 30 -35.37 4.97 -29.64
N THR A 31 -34.81 6.18 -29.66
CA THR A 31 -35.56 7.43 -29.49
C THR A 31 -36.59 7.63 -30.61
N ASN A 32 -36.19 7.37 -31.86
CA ASN A 32 -37.10 7.42 -33.01
C ASN A 32 -38.19 6.34 -32.93
N ARG A 33 -37.87 5.14 -32.45
CA ARG A 33 -38.84 4.06 -32.21
C ARG A 33 -39.85 4.43 -31.11
N HIS A 34 -39.40 5.08 -30.03
CA HIS A 34 -40.28 5.60 -28.99
C HIS A 34 -41.24 6.66 -29.55
N ALA A 35 -40.74 7.58 -30.39
CA ALA A 35 -41.56 8.62 -31.02
C ALA A 35 -42.59 8.06 -32.03
N ALA A 36 -42.26 6.94 -32.70
CA ALA A 36 -43.12 6.24 -33.64
C ALA A 36 -44.12 5.28 -32.98
N ALA A 37 -43.96 4.95 -31.69
CA ALA A 37 -44.78 3.98 -31.00
C ALA A 37 -46.24 4.47 -30.82
N THR A 38 -47.17 3.64 -31.30
CA THR A 38 -48.61 3.94 -31.34
C THR A 38 -49.31 3.51 -30.05
N SER A 39 -48.75 2.55 -29.32
CA SER A 39 -49.34 2.02 -28.08
C SER A 39 -48.55 2.44 -26.83
N PRO A 40 -49.22 2.66 -25.68
CA PRO A 40 -48.55 2.96 -24.42
C PRO A 40 -47.58 1.85 -23.96
N ARG A 41 -47.91 0.58 -24.22
CA ARG A 41 -47.06 -0.57 -23.87
C ARG A 41 -45.76 -0.59 -24.67
N GLU A 42 -45.82 -0.25 -25.94
CA GLU A 42 -44.63 -0.18 -26.81
C GLU A 42 -43.70 0.97 -26.42
N ARG A 43 -44.28 2.13 -26.03
CA ARG A 43 -43.50 3.25 -25.46
C ARG A 43 -42.78 2.83 -24.19
N GLN A 44 -43.47 2.19 -23.26
CA GLN A 44 -42.88 1.68 -22.02
C GLN A 44 -41.76 0.67 -22.27
N ALA A 45 -41.93 -0.25 -23.21
CA ALA A 45 -40.91 -1.22 -23.57
C ALA A 45 -39.63 -0.56 -24.13
N VAL A 46 -39.78 0.45 -24.98
CA VAL A 46 -38.63 1.19 -25.54
C VAL A 46 -37.98 2.06 -24.47
N GLU A 47 -38.77 2.66 -23.59
CA GLU A 47 -38.28 3.45 -22.46
C GLU A 47 -37.47 2.58 -21.48
N GLU A 48 -37.91 1.35 -21.20
CA GLU A 48 -37.18 0.40 -20.37
C GLU A 48 -35.84 -0.01 -20.99
N GLN A 49 -35.80 -0.19 -22.31
CA GLN A 49 -34.54 -0.42 -23.04
C GLN A 49 -33.59 0.78 -22.95
N LEU A 50 -34.10 2.00 -23.11
CA LEU A 50 -33.32 3.23 -22.95
C LEU A 50 -32.81 3.40 -21.51
N ARG A 51 -33.63 3.08 -20.50
CA ARG A 51 -33.23 3.09 -19.09
C ARG A 51 -32.14 2.05 -18.80
N GLY A 52 -32.21 0.88 -19.42
CA GLY A 52 -31.18 -0.17 -19.31
C GLY A 52 -29.82 0.28 -19.86
N LEU A 53 -29.80 1.05 -20.95
CA LEU A 53 -28.56 1.58 -21.54
C LEU A 53 -27.83 2.58 -20.64
N VAL A 54 -28.58 3.37 -19.87
CA VAL A 54 -28.02 4.38 -18.96
C VAL A 54 -28.01 3.93 -17.50
N ALA A 55 -28.36 2.66 -17.24
CA ALA A 55 -28.27 2.12 -15.89
C ALA A 55 -26.80 2.19 -15.43
N PRO A 56 -26.54 2.65 -14.20
CA PRO A 56 -25.19 2.70 -13.67
C PRO A 56 -24.62 1.29 -13.64
N ASP A 57 -23.44 1.13 -14.23
CA ASP A 57 -22.73 -0.15 -14.26
C ASP A 57 -22.25 -0.47 -12.84
N ARG A 58 -23.13 -1.13 -12.06
CA ARG A 58 -22.89 -1.50 -10.65
C ARG A 58 -21.61 -2.32 -10.50
N THR A 59 -21.21 -3.05 -11.55
CA THR A 59 -19.97 -3.85 -11.53
C THR A 59 -18.73 -2.96 -11.50
N ARG A 60 -18.69 -1.89 -12.30
CA ARG A 60 -17.59 -0.91 -12.29
C ARG A 60 -17.53 -0.13 -10.99
N LEU A 61 -18.68 0.26 -10.44
CA LEU A 61 -18.73 0.92 -9.13
C LEU A 61 -18.23 0.00 -8.01
N GLY A 62 -18.70 -1.25 -7.99
CA GLY A 62 -18.24 -2.25 -7.03
C GLY A 62 -16.74 -2.51 -7.12
N LEU A 63 -16.21 -2.63 -8.35
CA LEU A 63 -14.77 -2.79 -8.58
C LEU A 63 -13.98 -1.57 -8.10
N GLY A 64 -14.46 -0.35 -8.38
CA GLY A 64 -13.82 0.89 -7.94
C GLY A 64 -13.74 0.99 -6.41
N VAL A 65 -14.83 0.66 -5.72
CA VAL A 65 -14.87 0.62 -4.25
C VAL A 65 -13.94 -0.46 -3.70
N ALA A 66 -13.95 -1.66 -4.28
CA ALA A 66 -13.08 -2.75 -3.85
C ALA A 66 -11.59 -2.37 -3.99
N LEU A 67 -11.20 -1.76 -5.12
CA LEU A 67 -9.83 -1.29 -5.33
C LEU A 67 -9.45 -0.20 -4.34
N ALA A 68 -10.34 0.75 -4.05
CA ALA A 68 -10.09 1.79 -3.06
C ALA A 68 -9.87 1.20 -1.66
N LEU A 69 -10.70 0.24 -1.24
CA LEU A 69 -10.55 -0.44 0.05
C LEU A 69 -9.23 -1.21 0.15
N VAL A 70 -8.84 -1.93 -0.90
CA VAL A 70 -7.56 -2.63 -0.95
C VAL A 70 -6.40 -1.64 -0.83
N PHE A 71 -6.43 -0.55 -1.59
CA PHE A 71 -5.39 0.47 -1.54
C PHE A 71 -5.28 1.12 -0.16
N THR A 72 -6.40 1.53 0.43
CA THR A 72 -6.44 2.10 1.78
C THR A 72 -5.96 1.11 2.84
N GLY A 73 -6.30 -0.18 2.70
CA GLY A 73 -5.81 -1.24 3.58
C GLY A 73 -4.29 -1.40 3.52
N ILE A 74 -3.71 -1.40 2.32
CA ILE A 74 -2.25 -1.50 2.13
C ILE A 74 -1.54 -0.30 2.76
N VAL A 75 -2.00 0.93 2.47
CA VAL A 75 -1.40 2.16 3.01
C VAL A 75 -1.54 2.21 4.53
N GLY A 76 -2.72 1.88 5.06
CA GLY A 76 -2.97 1.84 6.51
C GLY A 76 -2.07 0.84 7.23
N ALA A 77 -1.89 -0.36 6.67
CA ALA A 77 -0.98 -1.36 7.22
C ALA A 77 0.48 -0.86 7.25
N ALA A 78 0.95 -0.23 6.16
CA ALA A 78 2.31 0.29 6.08
C ALA A 78 2.57 1.40 7.11
N LEU A 79 1.62 2.32 7.29
CA LEU A 79 1.71 3.37 8.31
C LEU A 79 1.72 2.79 9.72
N TRP A 80 0.90 1.77 9.98
CA TRP A 80 0.84 1.13 11.29
C TRP A 80 2.14 0.39 11.65
N THR A 81 2.74 -0.31 10.68
CA THR A 81 4.04 -0.97 10.89
C THR A 81 5.15 0.04 11.14
N GLN A 82 5.16 1.16 10.42
CA GLN A 82 6.16 2.21 10.61
C GLN A 82 6.02 2.85 12.00
N GLN A 83 4.80 3.22 12.42
CA GLN A 83 4.55 3.78 13.74
C GLN A 83 4.94 2.83 14.86
N ARG A 84 4.65 1.53 14.72
CA ARG A 84 5.06 0.53 15.71
C ARG A 84 6.58 0.41 15.81
N HIS A 85 7.29 0.49 14.69
CA HIS A 85 8.74 0.43 14.68
C HIS A 85 9.36 1.66 15.34
N GLU A 86 8.87 2.86 15.02
CA GLU A 86 9.32 4.11 15.67
C GLU A 86 9.03 4.09 17.18
N ALA A 87 7.83 3.70 17.59
CA ALA A 87 7.47 3.57 19.01
C ALA A 87 8.22 2.44 19.75
N ALA A 88 8.71 1.43 19.02
CA ALA A 88 9.58 0.39 19.57
C ALA A 88 11.00 0.91 19.75
N LEU A 89 11.54 1.66 18.78
CA LEU A 89 12.85 2.30 18.89
C LEU A 89 12.88 3.33 20.04
N GLU A 90 11.84 4.14 20.20
CA GLU A 90 11.75 5.12 21.30
C GLU A 90 11.74 4.47 22.69
N ARG A 91 11.18 3.25 22.82
CA ARG A 91 11.19 2.48 24.07
C ARG A 91 12.42 1.61 24.24
N SER A 92 13.21 1.43 23.19
CA SER A 92 14.37 0.57 23.20
C SER A 92 15.51 1.19 24.01
N VAL A 93 16.33 0.32 24.61
CA VAL A 93 17.58 0.75 25.24
C VAL A 93 18.64 0.83 24.14
N PRO A 94 19.28 1.99 23.92
CA PRO A 94 20.33 2.10 22.92
C PRO A 94 21.52 1.23 23.33
N ALA A 95 22.06 0.48 22.39
CA ALA A 95 23.25 -0.34 22.56
C ALA A 95 24.18 -0.20 21.35
N VAL A 96 25.44 -0.57 21.55
CA VAL A 96 26.44 -0.60 20.48
C VAL A 96 26.69 -2.06 20.12
N ALA A 97 26.70 -2.38 18.84
CA ALA A 97 26.91 -3.74 18.37
C ALA A 97 28.01 -3.83 17.33
N LEU A 98 28.87 -4.83 17.48
CA LEU A 98 29.87 -5.20 16.49
C LEU A 98 29.26 -6.19 15.51
N VAL A 99 29.31 -5.90 14.22
CA VAL A 99 28.93 -6.87 13.19
C VAL A 99 30.01 -7.94 13.13
N THR A 100 29.68 -9.17 13.50
CA THR A 100 30.60 -10.31 13.42
C THR A 100 30.47 -11.02 12.09
N ARG A 101 29.25 -11.08 11.53
CA ARG A 101 28.97 -11.75 10.25
C ARG A 101 27.83 -11.10 9.50
N THR A 102 27.84 -11.25 8.18
CA THR A 102 26.73 -10.88 7.31
C THR A 102 26.38 -12.03 6.40
N GLU A 103 25.09 -12.34 6.31
CA GLU A 103 24.55 -13.41 5.49
C GLU A 103 23.34 -12.90 4.68
N PRO A 104 22.98 -13.54 3.57
CA PRO A 104 21.70 -13.30 2.92
C PRO A 104 20.55 -13.52 3.92
N GLY A 105 19.62 -12.56 4.01
CA GLY A 105 18.44 -12.68 4.87
C GLY A 105 17.16 -13.03 4.11
N ASP A 106 16.09 -13.34 4.85
CA ASP A 106 14.79 -13.78 4.32
C ASP A 106 13.70 -12.70 4.37
N CYS A 107 14.00 -11.49 3.91
CA CYS A 107 13.03 -10.40 3.89
C CYS A 107 11.99 -10.65 2.79
N THR A 108 10.71 -10.46 3.12
CA THR A 108 9.58 -10.73 2.21
C THR A 108 9.48 -9.76 1.03
N LEU A 109 10.09 -8.57 1.15
CA LEU A 109 10.07 -7.53 0.12
C LEU A 109 11.48 -6.96 -0.04
N THR A 110 12.10 -7.24 -1.19
CA THR A 110 13.40 -6.67 -1.56
C THR A 110 13.15 -5.63 -2.65
N MET A 111 13.35 -4.35 -2.33
CA MET A 111 13.32 -3.29 -3.34
C MET A 111 14.64 -3.27 -4.11
N SER A 112 14.64 -2.83 -5.37
CA SER A 112 15.83 -2.84 -6.25
C SER A 112 17.02 -2.02 -5.72
N ARG A 113 16.82 -1.15 -4.71
CA ARG A 113 17.87 -0.38 -4.03
C ARG A 113 18.19 -0.85 -2.61
N LYS A 114 17.63 -1.97 -2.17
CA LYS A 114 17.88 -2.57 -0.85
C LYS A 114 18.39 -4.00 -1.02
N ARG A 115 19.18 -4.47 -0.07
CA ARG A 115 19.49 -5.90 0.08
C ARG A 115 19.05 -6.36 1.45
N CYS A 116 18.36 -7.49 1.49
CA CYS A 116 18.07 -8.15 2.73
C CYS A 116 19.31 -8.87 3.24
N LEU A 117 19.73 -8.53 4.45
CA LEU A 117 20.85 -9.16 5.13
C LEU A 117 20.43 -9.61 6.52
N ARG A 118 20.94 -10.77 6.91
CA ARG A 118 20.99 -11.22 8.30
C ARG A 118 22.37 -10.84 8.85
N LEU A 119 22.38 -9.99 9.86
CA LEU A 119 23.58 -9.55 10.56
C LEU A 119 23.71 -10.36 11.84
N GLU A 120 24.85 -11.02 12.05
CA GLU A 120 25.23 -11.53 13.37
C GLU A 120 25.98 -10.44 14.11
N LEU A 121 25.57 -10.19 15.36
CA LEU A 121 25.97 -9.03 16.13
C LEU A 121 26.48 -9.46 17.50
N GLU A 122 27.62 -8.94 17.93
CA GLU A 122 28.01 -8.92 19.34
C GLU A 122 27.53 -7.62 19.95
N VAL A 123 26.55 -7.71 20.85
CA VAL A 123 25.84 -6.58 21.44
C VAL A 123 26.48 -6.20 22.77
N HIS A 124 26.87 -4.93 22.87
CA HIS A 124 27.43 -4.31 24.07
C HIS A 124 26.42 -3.29 24.60
N ARG A 125 25.77 -3.66 25.71
CA ARG A 125 24.86 -2.79 26.44
C ARG A 125 25.54 -2.30 27.71
N ASP A 126 25.36 -1.02 28.02
CA ASP A 126 25.90 -0.43 29.25
C ASP A 126 25.42 -1.20 30.48
N GLY A 127 26.36 -1.56 31.35
CA GLY A 127 26.10 -2.28 32.59
C GLY A 127 25.74 -3.77 32.42
N ALA A 128 25.85 -4.34 31.22
CA ALA A 128 25.61 -5.77 30.96
C ALA A 128 26.80 -6.44 30.27
N ALA A 129 26.92 -7.75 30.44
CA ALA A 129 27.91 -8.54 29.70
C ALA A 129 27.56 -8.56 28.20
N PRO A 130 28.56 -8.57 27.31
CA PRO A 130 28.32 -8.72 25.88
C PRO A 130 27.61 -10.04 25.56
N TYR A 131 26.72 -10.02 24.59
CA TYR A 131 26.01 -11.21 24.12
C TYR A 131 25.84 -11.18 22.61
N THR A 132 25.67 -12.36 22.01
CA THR A 132 25.45 -12.46 20.56
C THR A 132 23.97 -12.45 20.23
N GLY A 133 23.59 -11.73 19.19
CA GLY A 133 22.24 -11.73 18.62
C GLY A 133 22.29 -11.68 17.10
N SER A 134 21.12 -11.78 16.47
CA SER A 134 21.00 -11.68 15.02
C SER A 134 19.86 -10.75 14.62
N LEU A 135 20.07 -9.97 13.57
CA LEU A 135 19.13 -8.98 13.06
C LEU A 135 18.99 -9.13 11.56
N THR A 136 17.76 -9.36 11.08
CA THR A 136 17.48 -9.40 9.64
C THR A 136 16.83 -8.09 9.22
N HIS A 137 17.46 -7.36 8.30
CA HIS A 137 16.96 -6.06 7.84
C HIS A 137 17.22 -5.80 6.36
N ASN A 138 16.38 -4.96 5.76
CA ASN A 138 16.57 -4.47 4.39
C ASN A 138 17.48 -3.24 4.39
N ILE A 139 18.74 -3.41 4.01
CA ILE A 139 19.75 -2.36 4.01
C ILE A 139 19.85 -1.69 2.64
N ASP A 140 19.83 -0.36 2.59
CA ASP A 140 20.07 0.38 1.34
C ASP A 140 21.45 0.09 0.76
N LEU A 141 21.53 -0.05 -0.57
CA LEU A 141 22.78 -0.33 -1.26
C LEU A 141 23.89 0.68 -0.93
N GLU A 142 23.54 1.96 -0.75
CA GLU A 142 24.46 3.05 -0.39
C GLU A 142 25.05 2.90 1.02
N ARG A 143 24.40 2.12 1.89
CA ARG A 143 24.76 1.91 3.29
C ARG A 143 25.37 0.53 3.55
N LEU A 144 25.41 -0.34 2.54
CA LEU A 144 25.95 -1.71 2.67
C LEU A 144 27.38 -1.77 3.19
N SER A 145 28.23 -0.79 2.86
CA SER A 145 29.61 -0.73 3.35
C SER A 145 29.69 -0.47 4.87
N ARG A 146 28.64 0.11 5.47
CA ARG A 146 28.60 0.42 6.91
C ARG A 146 28.23 -0.77 7.77
N VAL A 147 27.59 -1.79 7.19
CA VAL A 147 27.12 -2.99 7.91
C VAL A 147 28.00 -4.22 7.64
N GLN A 148 29.25 -4.02 7.22
CA GLN A 148 30.20 -5.13 6.98
C GLN A 148 30.72 -5.72 8.30
N PRO A 149 31.21 -6.98 8.30
CA PRO A 149 31.90 -7.54 9.44
C PRO A 149 33.04 -6.62 9.92
N GLY A 150 33.13 -6.39 11.23
CA GLY A 150 34.06 -5.46 11.87
C GLY A 150 33.50 -4.05 12.09
N SER A 151 32.34 -3.72 11.51
CA SER A 151 31.69 -2.43 11.71
C SER A 151 30.95 -2.35 13.04
N TRP A 152 30.95 -1.16 13.62
CA TRP A 152 30.19 -0.83 14.84
C TRP A 152 28.91 -0.07 14.50
N LEU A 153 27.79 -0.58 15.01
CA LEU A 153 26.44 -0.07 14.75
C LEU A 153 25.78 0.34 16.06
N THR A 154 24.95 1.38 16.00
CA THR A 154 23.98 1.64 17.06
C THR A 154 22.72 0.82 16.78
N ILE A 155 22.25 0.08 17.78
CA ILE A 155 21.01 -0.69 17.70
C ILE A 155 20.14 -0.38 18.90
N GLY A 156 18.83 -0.55 18.74
CA GLY A 156 17.90 -0.61 19.87
C GLY A 156 17.79 -2.03 20.39
N VAL A 157 17.81 -2.21 21.70
CA VAL A 157 17.49 -3.49 22.36
C VAL A 157 16.13 -3.34 23.03
N ASN A 158 15.19 -4.23 22.74
CA ASN A 158 13.91 -4.22 23.45
C ASN A 158 14.17 -4.51 24.96
N PRO A 159 13.72 -3.63 25.88
CA PRO A 159 13.91 -3.86 27.32
C PRO A 159 13.17 -5.10 27.84
N ASP A 160 12.05 -5.47 27.20
CA ASP A 160 11.22 -6.60 27.61
C ASP A 160 11.78 -7.93 27.07
N ASP A 161 12.51 -7.89 25.95
CA ASP A 161 13.13 -9.05 25.30
C ASP A 161 14.48 -8.69 24.66
N ALA A 162 15.57 -9.05 25.32
CA ALA A 162 16.93 -8.73 24.86
C ALA A 162 17.33 -9.43 23.54
N SER A 163 16.56 -10.44 23.09
CA SER A 163 16.77 -11.09 21.79
C SER A 163 16.19 -10.30 20.62
N GLU A 164 15.24 -9.39 20.89
CA GLU A 164 14.66 -8.50 19.89
C GLU A 164 15.54 -7.26 19.70
N LEU A 165 16.35 -7.31 18.66
CA LEU A 165 17.22 -6.22 18.23
C LEU A 165 16.49 -5.36 17.17
N LEU A 166 16.64 -4.05 17.27
CA LEU A 166 16.03 -3.08 16.36
C LEU A 166 17.14 -2.31 15.65
N PHE A 167 17.03 -2.22 14.33
CA PHE A 167 17.96 -1.45 13.52
C PHE A 167 17.60 0.03 13.58
N ASP A 168 18.53 0.88 14.04
CA ASP A 168 18.36 2.32 13.91
C ASP A 168 19.03 2.82 12.62
N GLU A 169 18.22 2.98 11.56
CA GLU A 169 18.68 3.51 10.28
C GLU A 169 19.25 4.94 10.36
N ARG A 170 18.97 5.68 11.44
CA ARG A 170 19.46 7.06 11.65
C ARG A 170 20.86 7.07 12.29
N ALA A 171 21.26 5.99 12.94
CA ALA A 171 22.49 5.89 13.73
C ALA A 171 23.48 4.83 13.20
N LEU A 172 23.74 4.86 11.90
CA LEU A 172 24.56 3.88 11.17
C LEU A 172 26.09 4.01 11.34
N ALA A 173 26.55 4.58 12.44
CA ALA A 173 27.95 4.63 12.81
C ALA A 173 28.06 4.85 14.32
N ALA A 174 28.56 3.84 15.02
CA ALA A 174 28.96 3.97 16.42
C ALA A 174 30.49 3.95 16.52
N ALA A 175 31.04 4.66 17.49
CA ALA A 175 32.41 4.39 17.94
C ALA A 175 32.43 3.08 18.74
N PRO A 176 33.54 2.32 18.74
CA PRO A 176 33.70 1.18 19.63
C PRO A 176 33.46 1.58 21.09
N PRO A 177 32.87 0.71 21.92
CA PRO A 177 32.74 0.96 23.35
C PRO A 177 34.14 1.11 23.97
N ALA A 178 34.27 2.03 24.93
CA ALA A 178 35.52 2.20 25.66
C ALA A 178 35.88 0.89 26.39
N PRO A 179 37.17 0.52 26.47
CA PRO A 179 37.57 -0.70 27.17
C PRO A 179 37.09 -0.65 28.62
N ALA A 180 36.52 -1.76 29.10
CA ALA A 180 36.10 -1.90 30.50
C ALA A 180 37.30 -1.63 31.41
N ARG A 181 37.15 -0.68 32.34
CA ARG A 181 38.14 -0.40 33.38
C ARG A 181 38.07 -1.42 34.50
#